data_AF-A0A2M6UDW1-F1
#
_entry.id   AF-A0A2M6UDW1-F1
#
_cell.length_a   1.000
_cell.length_b   1.000
_cell.length_c   1.000
_cell.angle_alpha   90.00
_cell.angle_beta   90.00
_cell.angle_gamma   90.00
#
_symmetry.space_group_name_H-M   'P 1'
#
loop_
_entity.id
_entity.type
_entity.pdbx_description
1 polymer ?
#
loop_
_entity_poly.entity_id
_entity_poly.type
_entity_poly.pdbx_seq_one_letter_code
_entity_poly.pdbx_strand_id
1 'polypeptide(L)' 'MKISVLAALLLTAAALPAAAQSGPSVQEQMACRGDASKFCAEHIGKPPQMNACLRENKSKLSDSCRKVVESRGG' A
#
# COMPACT_ATOMS: atom_id res chain seq x y z
N MET A 1 58.58 -6.98 7.79
CA MET A 1 57.91 -6.33 8.93
C MET A 1 57.04 -5.22 8.34
N LYS A 2 55.78 -5.38 7.92
CA LYS A 2 54.57 -5.93 8.57
C LYS A 2 54.29 -5.31 9.94
N ILE A 3 53.80 -4.08 9.92
CA ILE A 3 53.02 -3.44 11.00
C ILE A 3 51.87 -2.73 10.26
N SER A 4 50.84 -3.44 9.80
CA SER A 4 49.66 -3.89 10.56
C SER A 4 48.84 -2.74 11.17
N VAL A 5 47.69 -2.51 10.50
CA VAL A 5 46.37 -2.15 11.07
C VAL A 5 46.21 -0.66 11.45
N LEU A 6 45.69 0.20 10.56
CA LEU A 6 44.26 0.43 10.22
C LEU A 6 43.38 0.79 11.43
N ALA A 7 43.00 2.07 11.55
CA ALA A 7 41.81 2.47 12.31
C ALA A 7 41.30 3.85 11.86
N ALA A 8 40.87 3.97 10.60
CA ALA A 8 39.97 5.05 10.18
C ALA A 8 38.54 4.58 10.46
N LEU A 9 38.01 4.92 11.64
CA LEU A 9 36.62 4.68 12.02
C LEU A 9 35.70 5.61 11.22
N LEU A 10 35.32 5.19 10.02
CA LEU A 10 34.26 5.81 9.23
C LEU A 10 32.90 5.38 9.81
N LEU A 11 32.23 6.28 10.52
CA LEU A 11 30.81 6.11 10.86
C LEU A 11 29.96 6.32 9.60
N THR A 12 29.66 5.25 8.87
CA THR A 12 28.61 5.28 7.85
C THR A 12 27.26 5.01 8.52
N ALA A 13 26.52 6.08 8.84
CA ALA A 13 25.11 5.97 9.19
C ALA A 13 24.33 5.51 7.95
N ALA A 14 24.03 4.22 7.88
CA ALA A 14 23.17 3.67 6.85
C ALA A 14 21.73 4.14 7.11
N ALA A 15 21.28 5.14 6.34
CA ALA A 15 19.86 5.48 6.25
C ALA A 15 19.13 4.28 5.64
N LEU A 16 18.40 3.53 6.47
CA LEU A 16 17.51 2.47 5.99
C LEU A 16 16.40 3.10 5.13
N PRO A 17 16.12 2.58 3.92
CA PRO A 17 15.01 3.07 3.13
C PRO A 17 13.71 2.74 3.87
N ALA A 18 12.88 3.76 4.13
CA ALA A 18 11.53 3.56 4.61
C ALA A 18 10.76 2.71 3.59
N ALA A 19 10.31 1.53 3.99
CA ALA A 19 9.60 0.61 3.12
C ALA A 19 8.36 1.29 2.52
N ALA A 20 8.36 1.47 1.20
CA ALA A 20 7.18 1.87 0.46
C ALA A 20 6.15 0.73 0.52
N GLN A 21 5.10 0.91 1.31
CA GLN A 21 4.01 -0.06 1.40
C GLN A 21 3.25 -0.05 0.07
N SER A 22 3.39 -1.12 -0.71
CA SER A 22 2.83 -1.25 -2.05
C SER A 22 1.32 -1.56 -2.07
N GLY A 23 0.68 -1.73 -0.91
CA GLY A 23 -0.74 -2.07 -0.77
C GLY A 23 -1.59 -1.07 0.03
N PRO A 24 -2.93 -1.22 0.01
CA PRO A 24 -3.83 -0.48 0.86
C PRO A 24 -3.59 -0.78 2.34
N SER A 25 -3.44 0.29 3.13
CA SER A 25 -3.44 0.24 4.58
C SER A 25 -4.74 -0.37 5.11
N VAL A 26 -4.72 -0.84 6.35
CA VAL A 26 -5.92 -1.37 7.02
C VAL A 26 -7.05 -0.34 7.01
N GLN A 27 -6.73 0.94 7.20
CA GLN A 27 -7.73 2.01 7.21
C GLN A 27 -8.39 2.21 5.84
N GLU A 28 -7.62 2.12 4.76
CA GLU A 28 -8.13 2.16 3.40
C GLU A 28 -9.02 0.95 3.08
N GLN A 29 -8.62 -0.25 3.52
CA GLN A 29 -9.43 -1.46 3.37
C GLN A 29 -10.77 -1.33 4.11
N MET A 30 -10.75 -0.79 5.32
CA MET A 30 -11.97 -0.59 6.12
C MET A 30 -12.88 0.48 5.51
N ALA A 31 -12.32 1.54 4.95
CA ALA A 31 -13.08 2.57 4.23
C ALA A 31 -13.86 2.01 3.02
N CYS A 32 -13.34 0.95 2.40
CA CYS A 32 -13.96 0.27 1.26
C CYS A 32 -14.75 -0.99 1.61
N ARG A 33 -14.73 -1.47 2.85
CA ARG A 33 -15.30 -2.77 3.22
C ARG A 33 -16.80 -2.90 2.89
N GLY A 34 -17.58 -1.86 3.21
CA GLY A 34 -19.01 -1.82 2.92
C GLY A 34 -19.29 -1.88 1.43
N ASP A 35 -18.64 -1.00 0.66
CA ASP A 35 -18.80 -0.96 -0.79
C ASP A 35 -18.31 -2.24 -1.48
N ALA A 36 -17.17 -2.78 -1.04
CA ALA A 36 -16.64 -4.06 -1.51
C ALA A 36 -17.65 -5.20 -1.30
N SER A 37 -18.29 -5.27 -0.13
CA SER A 37 -19.32 -6.28 0.13
C SER A 37 -20.59 -6.08 -0.70
N LYS A 38 -20.93 -4.84 -1.05
CA LYS A 38 -22.15 -4.51 -1.80
C LYS A 38 -21.99 -4.69 -3.31
N PHE A 39 -20.84 -4.28 -3.86
CA PHE A 39 -20.63 -4.21 -5.30
C PHE A 39 -19.66 -5.28 -5.84
N CYS A 40 -18.78 -5.83 -4.99
CA CYS A 40 -17.63 -6.63 -5.41
C CYS A 40 -17.46 -7.93 -4.58
N ALA A 41 -18.54 -8.47 -4.01
CA ALA A 41 -18.49 -9.60 -3.07
C ALA A 41 -17.83 -10.86 -3.65
N GLU A 42 -17.97 -11.10 -4.96
CA GLU A 42 -17.35 -12.22 -5.67
C GLU A 42 -15.81 -12.17 -5.70
N HIS A 43 -15.21 -11.03 -5.36
CA HIS A 43 -13.77 -10.81 -5.37
C HIS A 43 -13.14 -10.76 -3.97
N ILE A 44 -13.87 -11.16 -2.93
CA ILE A 44 -13.31 -11.27 -1.57
C ILE A 44 -12.12 -12.25 -1.58
N GLY A 45 -10.99 -11.83 -1.02
CA GLY A 45 -9.73 -12.59 -1.03
C GLY A 45 -8.97 -12.55 -2.36
N LYS A 46 -9.44 -11.76 -3.33
CA LYS A 46 -8.84 -11.59 -4.67
C LYS A 46 -8.46 -10.11 -4.89
N PRO A 47 -7.35 -9.61 -4.30
CA PRO A 47 -7.06 -8.18 -4.27
C PRO A 47 -6.98 -7.48 -5.65
N PRO A 48 -6.37 -8.08 -6.70
CA PRO A 48 -6.35 -7.46 -8.02
C PRO A 48 -7.76 -7.25 -8.60
N GLN A 49 -8.62 -8.26 -8.47
CA GLN A 49 -10.01 -8.23 -8.98
C GLN A 49 -10.88 -7.29 -8.15
N MET A 50 -10.70 -7.30 -6.82
CA MET A 50 -11.37 -6.36 -5.93
C MET A 50 -11.05 -4.91 -6.31
N ASN A 51 -9.77 -4.59 -6.51
CA ASN A 51 -9.35 -3.25 -6.91
C ASN A 51 -9.93 -2.84 -8.27
N ALA A 52 -9.94 -3.74 -9.25
CA ALA A 52 -10.56 -3.47 -10.56
C ALA A 52 -12.07 -3.18 -10.42
N CYS A 53 -12.81 -4.03 -9.71
CA CYS A 53 -14.25 -3.84 -9.50
C CYS A 53 -14.58 -2.53 -8.75
N LEU A 54 -13.79 -2.16 -7.75
CA LEU A 54 -13.96 -0.88 -7.04
C LEU A 54 -13.74 0.32 -7.98
N ARG A 55 -12.74 0.25 -8.87
CA ARG A 55 -12.49 1.29 -9.89
C ARG A 55 -13.66 1.40 -10.88
N GLU A 56 -14.18 0.27 -11.36
CA GLU A 56 -15.34 0.24 -12.26
C GLU A 56 -16.61 0.80 -11.62
N ASN A 57 -16.79 0.59 -10.32
CA ASN A 57 -17.94 1.08 -9.57
C ASN A 57 -17.69 2.43 -8.88
N LYS A 58 -16.60 3.14 -9.19
CA LYS A 58 -16.16 4.36 -8.51
C LYS A 58 -17.26 5.40 -8.27
N SER A 59 -18.16 5.60 -9.23
CA SER A 59 -19.29 6.56 -9.13
C SER A 59 -20.39 6.14 -8.15
N LYS A 60 -20.47 4.85 -7.80
CA LYS A 60 -21.45 4.26 -6.88
C LYS A 60 -20.90 4.06 -5.47
N LEU A 61 -19.60 4.17 -5.28
CA LEU A 61 -18.94 4.00 -3.99
C LEU A 61 -19.31 5.13 -3.02
N SER A 62 -19.20 4.85 -1.73
CA SER A 62 -19.17 5.88 -0.70
C SER A 62 -18.04 6.87 -0.92
N ASP A 63 -18.18 8.08 -0.37
CA ASP A 63 -17.16 9.13 -0.44
C ASP A 63 -15.81 8.68 0.14
N SER A 64 -15.84 7.88 1.21
CA SER A 64 -14.63 7.36 1.84
C SER A 64 -13.90 6.37 0.93
N CYS A 65 -14.60 5.41 0.33
CA CYS A 65 -13.95 4.43 -0.53
C CYS A 65 -13.50 5.06 -1.86
N ARG A 66 -14.29 5.97 -2.44
CA ARG A 66 -13.91 6.66 -3.67
C ARG A 66 -12.60 7.43 -3.53
N LYS A 67 -12.37 8.10 -2.40
CA LYS A 67 -11.09 8.79 -2.12
C LYS A 67 -9.91 7.84 -2.06
N VAL A 68 -10.09 6.63 -1.52
CA VAL A 68 -9.05 5.59 -1.49
C VAL A 68 -8.72 5.10 -2.91
N VAL A 69 -9.75 4.85 -3.71
CA VAL A 69 -9.57 4.43 -5.10
C VAL A 69 -8.84 5.52 -5.89
N GLU A 70 -9.20 6.79 -5.69
CA GLU A 70 -8.55 7.95 -6.30
C GLU A 70 -7.09 8.13 -5.88
N SER A 71 -6.77 8.00 -4.59
CA SER A 71 -5.38 8.09 -4.11
C SER A 71 -4.48 6.97 -4.63
N ARG A 72 -5.08 5.88 -5.15
CA ARG A 72 -4.40 4.69 -5.66
C ARG A 72 -4.45 4.52 -7.17
N GLY A 73 -4.78 5.57 -7.92
CA GLY A 73 -4.69 5.57 -9.39
C GLY A 73 -6.01 5.35 -10.13
N GLY A 74 -7.14 5.49 -9.43
CA GLY A 74 -8.43 5.88 -10.01
C GLY A 74 -9.24 4.77 -10.65
#